data_AF-A0A9P6UCR6-F1
#
_entry.id   AF-A0A9P6UCR6-F1
#
_cell.length_a   1.000
_cell.length_b   1.000
_cell.length_c   1.000
_cell.angle_alpha   90.00
_cell.angle_beta   90.00
_cell.angle_gamma   90.00
#
_symmetry.space_group_name_H-M   'P 1'
#
loop_
_entity.id
_entity.type
_entity.pdbx_description
1 polymer ?
#
loop_
_entity_poly.entity_id
_entity_poly.type
_entity_poly.pdbx_seq_one_letter_code
_entity_poly.pdbx_strand_id
1 'polypeptide(L)'
;MKSLASIILFLATFVAVVSAHGALLFPTPRGGYRTKGYNGRVHAFLGYRDKVHSLTYPCGGFPPVPPTPMRAGQRIDVRFAVPKMPDRDFNKQPKKPSSGKQMEQARHGGGFCEFSLSYDNGKTFYTIARYSRTCPDAYYLWPVRIPPRAPSCTRKGQCLFVWTWTAHILDQFYMNCADITLRGSSKPNLKRVPIQMFDFRSKLLKKQPQLRITAADGDGGKTKAGPGPNPNEIRMNLKNQLPPLPKFKKH
;
A
#
# COMPACT_ATOMS: atom_id res chain seq x y z
N MET A 1 43.30 -38.27 -29.76
CA MET A 1 42.70 -36.93 -29.59
C MET A 1 41.18 -37.06 -29.63
N LYS A 2 40.52 -37.11 -28.46
CA LYS A 2 39.05 -37.04 -28.36
C LYS A 2 38.74 -35.82 -27.51
N SER A 3 38.27 -34.75 -28.13
CA SER A 3 37.89 -33.51 -27.44
C SER A 3 36.53 -33.72 -26.80
N LEU A 4 36.48 -33.81 -25.46
CA LEU A 4 35.24 -33.70 -24.70
C LEU A 4 34.79 -32.22 -24.73
N ALA A 5 33.74 -31.93 -25.48
CA ALA A 5 33.04 -30.65 -25.36
C ALA A 5 32.18 -30.67 -24.09
N SER A 6 32.67 -30.02 -23.02
CA SER A 6 31.89 -29.73 -21.82
C SER A 6 30.73 -28.80 -22.17
N ILE A 7 29.51 -29.33 -22.17
CA ILE A 7 28.28 -28.54 -22.21
C ILE A 7 28.09 -27.94 -20.81
N ILE A 8 28.54 -26.69 -20.64
CA ILE A 8 28.22 -25.88 -19.47
C ILE A 8 26.75 -25.48 -19.60
N LEU A 9 25.88 -26.23 -18.92
CA LEU A 9 24.48 -25.87 -18.74
C LEU A 9 24.43 -24.67 -17.79
N PHE A 10 24.34 -23.46 -18.36
CA PHE A 10 24.02 -22.26 -17.58
C PHE A 10 22.61 -22.45 -17.00
N LEU A 11 22.53 -22.93 -15.76
CA LEU A 11 21.33 -22.83 -14.94
C LEU A 11 21.08 -21.34 -14.72
N ALA A 12 20.30 -20.71 -15.59
CA ALA A 12 19.75 -19.39 -15.36
C ALA A 12 18.91 -19.49 -14.08
N THR A 13 19.50 -19.08 -12.97
CA THR A 13 18.78 -18.89 -11.72
C THR A 13 17.79 -17.78 -11.98
N PHE A 14 16.56 -18.17 -12.32
CA PHE A 14 15.40 -17.30 -12.33
C PHE A 14 15.24 -16.79 -10.88
N VAL A 15 15.89 -15.67 -10.57
CA VAL A 15 15.51 -14.88 -9.41
C VAL A 15 14.09 -14.44 -9.72
N ALA A 16 13.12 -15.08 -9.08
CA ALA A 16 11.72 -14.70 -9.16
C ALA A 16 11.62 -13.26 -8.68
N VAL A 17 11.60 -12.32 -9.64
CA VAL A 17 11.33 -10.91 -9.37
C VAL A 17 9.91 -10.88 -8.84
N VAL A 18 9.80 -10.60 -7.55
CA VAL A 18 8.54 -10.57 -6.80
C VAL A 18 7.61 -9.58 -7.49
N SER A 19 6.58 -10.11 -8.16
CA SER A 19 5.74 -9.35 -9.08
C SER A 19 4.63 -8.65 -8.33
N ALA A 20 4.94 -7.69 -7.47
CA ALA A 20 3.95 -6.83 -6.85
C ALA A 20 4.50 -5.42 -6.71
N HIS A 21 3.74 -4.42 -7.18
CA HIS A 21 4.40 -3.21 -7.66
C HIS A 21 3.71 -1.89 -7.29
N GLY A 22 2.78 -1.90 -6.33
CA GLY A 22 2.15 -0.68 -5.85
C GLY A 22 2.89 -0.06 -4.67
N ALA A 23 3.23 1.23 -4.76
CA ALA A 23 3.65 2.03 -3.62
C ALA A 23 2.85 3.33 -3.54
N LEU A 24 2.72 3.93 -2.35
CA LEU A 24 2.27 5.30 -2.23
C LEU A 24 3.16 6.23 -3.09
N LEU A 25 2.53 7.13 -3.81
CA LEU A 25 3.16 8.26 -4.47
C LEU A 25 2.87 9.54 -3.71
N PHE A 26 1.61 9.74 -3.33
CA PHE A 26 1.16 10.86 -2.52
C PHE A 26 0.19 10.39 -1.42
N PRO A 27 0.41 10.78 -0.14
CA PRO A 27 1.56 11.52 0.36
C PRO A 27 2.87 10.74 0.17
N THR A 28 4.00 11.45 0.01
CA THR A 28 5.28 10.83 -0.34
C THR A 28 5.76 9.91 0.78
N PRO A 29 5.90 8.59 0.54
CA PRO A 29 6.28 7.66 1.60
C PRO A 29 7.79 7.63 1.82
N ARG A 30 8.18 7.13 2.99
CA ARG A 30 9.54 6.65 3.25
C ARG A 30 9.93 5.59 2.22
N GLY A 31 11.15 5.70 1.69
CA GLY A 31 11.61 4.84 0.60
C GLY A 31 10.89 5.05 -0.74
N GLY A 32 9.99 6.04 -0.83
CA GLY A 32 9.19 6.33 -2.01
C GLY A 32 10.02 6.73 -3.22
N TYR A 33 9.44 6.58 -4.40
CA TYR A 33 10.06 7.03 -5.65
C TYR A 33 10.48 8.51 -5.55
N ARG A 34 11.63 8.84 -6.14
CA ARG A 34 12.24 10.19 -6.13
C ARG A 34 12.59 10.75 -4.74
N THR A 35 12.62 9.90 -3.71
CA THR A 35 13.18 10.28 -2.40
C THR A 35 14.64 9.84 -2.30
N LYS A 36 15.42 10.50 -1.41
CA LYS A 36 16.82 10.10 -1.15
C LYS A 36 16.96 8.66 -0.66
N GLY A 37 15.91 8.12 -0.02
CA GLY A 37 15.88 6.74 0.50
C GLY A 37 15.33 5.71 -0.49
N TYR A 38 15.07 6.08 -1.74
CA TYR A 38 14.57 5.15 -2.75
C TYR A 38 15.63 4.11 -3.10
N ASN A 39 15.29 2.83 -2.88
CA ASN A 39 16.14 1.69 -3.24
C ASN A 39 15.40 0.66 -4.11
N GLY A 40 14.26 1.04 -4.69
CA GLY A 40 13.46 0.15 -5.53
C GLY A 40 12.65 -0.92 -4.79
N ARG A 41 12.55 -0.89 -3.45
CA ARG A 41 11.84 -1.96 -2.69
C ARG A 41 10.58 -1.51 -1.97
N VAL A 42 10.25 -0.22 -1.98
CA VAL A 42 9.06 0.34 -1.32
C VAL A 42 7.73 -0.26 -1.82
N HIS A 43 7.72 -0.86 -3.01
CA HIS A 43 6.56 -1.53 -3.59
C HIS A 43 6.45 -3.02 -3.23
N ALA A 44 7.41 -3.58 -2.49
CA ALA A 44 7.39 -4.97 -2.07
C ALA A 44 6.51 -5.18 -0.82
N PHE A 45 6.12 -6.43 -0.59
CA PHE A 45 5.31 -6.81 0.58
C PHE A 45 6.17 -6.88 1.86
N LEU A 46 5.55 -6.71 3.02
CA LEU A 46 6.21 -6.88 4.32
C LEU A 46 6.67 -8.33 4.52
N GLY A 47 7.93 -8.51 4.91
CA GLY A 47 8.59 -9.81 4.99
C GLY A 47 9.37 -10.19 3.73
N TYR A 48 9.36 -9.37 2.68
CA TYR A 48 10.32 -9.49 1.58
C TYR A 48 11.75 -9.27 2.08
N ARG A 49 12.68 -10.11 1.61
CA ARG A 49 14.11 -10.02 1.95
C ARG A 49 14.97 -10.36 0.74
N ASP A 50 16.01 -9.59 0.55
CA ASP A 50 17.12 -9.92 -0.35
C ASP A 50 18.46 -9.80 0.39
N LYS A 51 19.57 -9.79 -0.35
CA LYS A 51 20.93 -9.74 0.22
C LYS A 51 21.24 -8.42 0.96
N VAL A 52 20.53 -7.34 0.68
CA VAL A 52 20.85 -5.98 1.16
C VAL A 52 19.74 -5.32 1.96
N HIS A 53 18.49 -5.80 1.85
CA HIS A 53 17.35 -5.19 2.55
C HIS A 53 16.33 -6.24 3.00
N SER A 54 15.68 -5.96 4.12
CA SER A 54 14.55 -6.73 4.65
C SER A 54 13.42 -5.77 4.98
N LEU A 55 12.24 -5.96 4.37
CA LEU A 55 11.07 -5.12 4.65
C LEU A 55 10.44 -5.57 5.96
N THR A 56 10.71 -4.82 7.03
CA THR A 56 10.18 -5.09 8.36
C THR A 56 8.98 -4.20 8.69
N TYR A 57 8.15 -4.71 9.59
CA TYR A 57 7.06 -3.93 10.16
C TYR A 57 7.59 -3.02 11.30
N PRO A 58 7.08 -1.78 11.44
CA PRO A 58 6.23 -1.05 10.51
C PRO A 58 7.05 -0.35 9.40
N CYS A 59 6.38 0.11 8.35
CA CYS A 59 6.93 1.05 7.37
C CYS A 59 8.11 0.54 6.51
N GLY A 60 8.40 -0.77 6.50
CA GLY A 60 9.44 -1.37 5.64
C GLY A 60 10.88 -1.09 6.07
N GLY A 61 11.10 -0.52 7.25
CA GLY A 61 12.42 -0.15 7.76
C GLY A 61 13.07 1.07 7.08
N PHE A 62 12.32 1.81 6.26
CA PHE A 62 12.85 2.98 5.56
C PHE A 62 13.04 4.19 6.49
N PRO A 63 14.08 5.04 6.25
CA PRO A 63 14.31 6.23 7.05
C PRO A 63 13.22 7.29 6.84
N PRO A 64 13.00 8.20 7.81
CA PRO A 64 12.06 9.31 7.67
C PRO A 64 12.35 10.21 6.47
N VAL A 65 11.29 10.76 5.88
CA VAL A 65 11.34 11.73 4.77
C VAL A 65 10.84 13.11 5.25
N PRO A 66 11.05 14.19 4.49
CA PRO A 66 10.43 15.48 4.78
C PRO A 66 8.91 15.33 4.94
N PRO A 67 8.31 15.84 6.02
CA PRO A 67 6.92 15.59 6.31
C PRO A 67 6.00 16.35 5.35
N THR A 68 4.92 15.69 4.90
CA THR A 68 3.85 16.33 4.13
C THR A 68 2.93 17.11 5.08
N PRO A 69 2.73 18.43 4.89
CA PRO A 69 1.82 19.19 5.73
C PRO A 69 0.35 18.83 5.49
N MET A 70 -0.38 18.60 6.59
CA MET A 70 -1.81 18.30 6.58
C MET A 70 -2.55 19.09 7.67
N ARG A 71 -3.88 19.16 7.54
CA ARG A 71 -4.77 19.74 8.55
C ARG A 71 -5.99 18.86 8.81
N ALA A 72 -6.55 18.92 10.00
CA ALA A 72 -7.81 18.28 10.34
C ALA A 72 -8.92 18.72 9.36
N GLY A 73 -9.75 17.77 8.93
CA GLY A 73 -10.84 17.98 7.97
C GLY A 73 -10.41 18.04 6.50
N GLN A 74 -9.10 18.06 6.20
CA GLN A 74 -8.58 18.11 4.83
C GLN A 74 -8.91 16.84 4.04
N ARG A 75 -9.27 17.01 2.77
CA ARG A 75 -9.28 15.93 1.78
C ARG A 75 -7.88 15.74 1.20
N ILE A 76 -7.42 14.50 1.17
CA ILE A 76 -6.18 14.03 0.57
C ILE A 76 -6.56 13.11 -0.59
N ASP A 77 -6.16 13.46 -1.81
CA ASP A 77 -6.33 12.57 -2.96
C ASP A 77 -5.09 11.69 -3.07
N VAL A 78 -5.18 10.48 -2.48
CA VAL A 78 -4.06 9.53 -2.45
C VAL A 78 -3.75 9.03 -3.87
N ARG A 79 -2.46 8.90 -4.17
CA ARG A 79 -1.93 8.43 -5.46
C ARG A 79 -0.95 7.29 -5.25
N PHE A 80 -0.87 6.42 -6.24
CA PHE A 80 0.06 5.29 -6.25
C PHE A 80 1.07 5.40 -7.39
N ALA A 81 2.28 4.92 -7.15
CA ALA A 81 3.34 4.75 -8.13
C ALA A 81 3.52 3.26 -8.45
N VAL A 82 3.90 2.99 -9.70
CA VAL A 82 4.26 1.66 -10.20
C VAL A 82 5.61 1.76 -10.94
N PRO A 83 6.41 0.69 -11.02
CA PRO A 83 7.80 0.74 -11.54
C PRO A 83 7.89 1.23 -12.98
N LYS A 84 6.90 0.90 -13.81
CA LYS A 84 6.85 1.32 -15.23
C LYS A 84 6.02 2.60 -15.44
N MET A 85 5.86 3.42 -14.40
CA MET A 85 5.17 4.71 -14.49
C MET A 85 6.04 5.72 -15.24
N PRO A 86 5.54 6.40 -16.28
CA PRO A 86 6.26 7.48 -16.97
C PRO A 86 6.54 8.67 -16.05
N ASP A 87 7.65 9.38 -16.27
CA ASP A 87 8.07 10.51 -15.42
C ASP A 87 7.03 11.63 -15.28
N ARG A 88 6.27 11.90 -16.35
CA ARG A 88 5.16 12.86 -16.35
C ARG A 88 4.05 12.50 -15.35
N ASP A 89 3.84 11.21 -15.12
CA ASP A 89 2.73 10.68 -14.32
C ASP A 89 3.06 10.65 -12.82
N PHE A 90 4.31 10.94 -12.44
CA PHE A 90 4.66 11.25 -11.05
C PHE A 90 4.13 12.63 -10.63
N ASN A 91 4.16 13.59 -11.55
CA ASN A 91 3.74 14.97 -11.27
C ASN A 91 2.26 15.22 -11.60
N LYS A 92 1.67 14.41 -12.48
CA LYS A 92 0.27 14.51 -12.91
C LYS A 92 -0.45 13.18 -12.78
N GLN A 93 -1.73 13.19 -12.39
CA GLN A 93 -2.51 11.96 -12.35
C GLN A 93 -2.63 11.35 -13.76
N PRO A 94 -2.19 10.11 -14.00
CA PRO A 94 -2.36 9.46 -15.28
C PRO A 94 -3.85 9.22 -15.58
N LYS A 95 -4.25 9.40 -16.84
CA LYS A 95 -5.58 9.04 -17.33
C LYS A 95 -5.56 7.60 -17.84
N LYS A 96 -6.58 6.82 -17.49
CA LYS A 96 -6.79 5.48 -18.05
C LYS A 96 -7.07 5.64 -19.56
N PRO A 97 -6.25 5.04 -20.45
CA PRO A 97 -6.50 5.10 -21.89
C PRO A 97 -7.85 4.47 -22.25
N SER A 98 -8.60 5.11 -23.16
CA SER A 98 -9.84 4.56 -23.75
C SER A 98 -9.54 3.45 -24.77
N SER A 99 -8.41 3.56 -25.46
CA SER A 99 -7.85 2.55 -26.36
C SER A 99 -6.34 2.44 -26.17
N GLY A 100 -5.74 1.29 -26.52
CA GLY A 100 -4.30 1.07 -26.44
C GLY A 100 -3.77 0.44 -25.14
N LYS A 101 -2.44 0.41 -25.02
CA LYS A 101 -1.74 -0.32 -23.95
C LYS A 101 -1.71 0.46 -22.64
N GLN A 102 -2.23 -0.15 -21.57
CA GLN A 102 -2.14 0.37 -20.20
C GLN A 102 -0.75 0.10 -19.60
N MET A 103 -0.33 0.93 -18.64
CA MET A 103 0.83 0.65 -17.79
C MET A 103 0.55 -0.59 -16.94
N GLU A 104 1.57 -1.43 -16.80
CA GLU A 104 1.50 -2.62 -15.96
C GLU A 104 1.59 -2.20 -14.49
N GLN A 105 0.56 -2.52 -13.71
CA GLN A 105 0.48 -2.10 -12.31
C GLN A 105 0.81 -3.21 -11.32
N ALA A 106 0.72 -4.48 -11.76
CA ALA A 106 0.78 -5.68 -10.91
C ALA A 106 0.04 -5.50 -9.57
N ARG A 107 -1.19 -5.00 -9.68
CA ARG A 107 -2.10 -4.70 -8.57
C ARG A 107 -2.79 -5.93 -7.99
N HIS A 108 -2.42 -7.13 -8.41
CA HIS A 108 -2.93 -8.41 -7.89
C HIS A 108 -4.45 -8.53 -7.80
N GLY A 109 -5.19 -8.04 -8.80
CA GLY A 109 -6.66 -8.04 -8.74
C GLY A 109 -7.23 -7.04 -7.74
N GLY A 110 -6.44 -6.04 -7.35
CA GLY A 110 -6.74 -5.13 -6.25
C GLY A 110 -6.67 -5.83 -4.90
N GLY A 111 -7.75 -5.72 -4.14
CA GLY A 111 -7.84 -6.17 -2.77
C GLY A 111 -8.33 -5.07 -1.85
N PHE A 112 -7.84 -5.08 -0.62
CA PHE A 112 -8.32 -4.21 0.45
C PHE A 112 -7.22 -3.27 0.92
N CYS A 113 -7.48 -1.96 0.82
CA CYS A 113 -6.62 -0.94 1.37
C CYS A 113 -7.22 -0.31 2.61
N GLU A 114 -6.37 0.00 3.58
CA GLU A 114 -6.68 0.91 4.66
C GLU A 114 -5.73 2.10 4.67
N PHE A 115 -6.24 3.23 5.14
CA PHE A 115 -5.48 4.45 5.35
C PHE A 115 -5.64 4.87 6.81
N SER A 116 -4.52 5.12 7.46
CA SER A 116 -4.47 5.34 8.90
C SER A 116 -3.56 6.51 9.26
N LEU A 117 -3.82 7.08 10.43
CA LEU A 117 -2.86 7.95 11.10
C LEU A 117 -2.13 7.16 12.20
N SER A 118 -0.88 7.51 12.44
CA SER A 118 -0.13 7.09 13.63
C SER A 118 0.52 8.32 14.26
N TYR A 119 0.56 8.35 15.60
CA TYR A 119 1.14 9.44 16.40
C TYR A 119 2.33 8.97 17.24
N ASP A 120 2.81 7.76 16.99
CA ASP A 120 3.84 7.07 17.77
C ASP A 120 4.81 6.28 16.87
N ASN A 121 5.05 6.81 15.65
CA ASN A 121 5.94 6.24 14.64
C ASN A 121 5.59 4.78 14.27
N GLY A 122 4.31 4.49 14.13
CA GLY A 122 3.82 3.19 13.63
C GLY A 122 3.68 2.11 14.70
N LYS A 123 3.62 2.46 15.99
CA LYS A 123 3.29 1.50 17.05
C LYS A 123 1.78 1.27 17.14
N THR A 124 0.99 2.34 17.00
CA THR A 124 -0.47 2.29 16.96
C THR A 124 -1.03 3.03 15.74
N PHE A 125 -2.22 2.62 15.32
CA PHE A 125 -2.87 3.11 14.12
C PHE A 125 -4.32 3.49 14.40
N TYR A 126 -4.75 4.54 13.73
CA TYR A 126 -6.10 5.05 13.72
C TYR A 126 -6.59 5.00 12.27
N THR A 127 -7.31 3.95 11.89
CA THR A 127 -7.87 3.80 10.54
C THR A 127 -8.91 4.89 10.27
N ILE A 128 -8.74 5.63 9.19
CA ILE A 128 -9.56 6.78 8.80
C ILE A 128 -10.26 6.62 7.45
N ALA A 129 -9.83 5.67 6.61
CA ALA A 129 -10.51 5.33 5.37
C ALA A 129 -10.22 3.89 4.94
N ARG A 130 -11.13 3.33 4.13
CA ARG A 130 -11.01 1.98 3.55
C ARG A 130 -11.47 1.99 2.10
N TYR A 131 -10.84 1.18 1.28
CA TYR A 131 -11.32 0.86 -0.06
C TYR A 131 -11.17 -0.63 -0.30
N SER A 132 -12.25 -1.26 -0.73
CA SER A 132 -12.29 -2.70 -0.97
C SER A 132 -12.28 -3.02 -2.47
N ARG A 133 -11.90 -4.26 -2.79
CA ARG A 133 -11.87 -4.86 -4.13
C ARG A 133 -10.87 -4.25 -5.09
N THR A 134 -10.88 -2.94 -5.30
CA THR A 134 -10.23 -2.31 -6.43
C THR A 134 -8.98 -1.53 -6.07
N CYS A 135 -8.60 -1.46 -4.80
CA CYS A 135 -7.40 -0.74 -4.36
C CYS A 135 -6.18 -1.67 -4.24
N PRO A 136 -4.97 -1.23 -4.61
CA PRO A 136 -4.59 0.07 -5.18
C PRO A 136 -4.66 0.10 -6.72
N ASP A 137 -4.88 1.29 -7.30
CA ASP A 137 -4.80 1.51 -8.74
C ASP A 137 -4.26 2.91 -9.04
N ALA A 138 -3.13 2.98 -9.75
CA ALA A 138 -2.41 4.20 -10.07
C ALA A 138 -3.13 5.08 -11.09
N TYR A 139 -4.10 4.57 -11.86
CA TYR A 139 -4.91 5.39 -12.76
C TYR A 139 -6.00 6.20 -12.04
N TYR A 140 -6.25 5.93 -10.76
CA TYR A 140 -7.31 6.58 -10.00
C TYR A 140 -6.76 7.35 -8.81
N LEU A 141 -7.47 8.41 -8.44
CA LEU A 141 -7.30 9.09 -7.16
C LEU A 141 -8.12 8.38 -6.10
N TRP A 142 -7.59 8.32 -4.89
CA TRP A 142 -8.23 7.65 -3.74
C TRP A 142 -8.47 8.67 -2.62
N PRO A 143 -9.62 9.35 -2.61
CA PRO A 143 -9.87 10.41 -1.64
C PRO A 143 -9.95 9.89 -0.21
N VAL A 144 -9.24 10.53 0.71
CA VAL A 144 -9.25 10.26 2.15
C VAL A 144 -9.44 11.57 2.88
N ARG A 145 -10.35 11.65 3.85
CA ARG A 145 -10.51 12.85 4.68
C ARG A 145 -9.79 12.67 6.00
N ILE A 146 -8.91 13.59 6.35
CA ILE A 146 -8.36 13.66 7.72
C ILE A 146 -9.52 13.99 8.67
N PRO A 147 -9.75 13.21 9.75
CA PRO A 147 -10.83 13.48 10.68
C PRO A 147 -10.79 14.91 11.23
N PRO A 148 -11.93 15.64 11.28
CA PRO A 148 -12.00 17.01 11.78
C PRO A 148 -11.53 17.18 13.23
N ARG A 149 -11.56 16.11 14.02
CA ARG A 149 -11.09 16.09 15.42
C ARG A 149 -9.77 15.32 15.61
N ALA A 150 -8.96 15.20 14.57
CA ALA A 150 -7.61 14.65 14.68
C ALA A 150 -6.72 15.56 15.57
N PRO A 151 -5.89 15.00 16.47
CA PRO A 151 -4.97 15.76 17.30
C PRO A 151 -3.80 16.33 16.48
N SER A 152 -3.21 17.44 16.94
CA SER A 152 -2.05 18.04 16.28
C SER A 152 -0.81 17.17 16.39
N CYS A 153 0.07 17.28 15.39
CA CYS A 153 1.40 16.70 15.46
C CYS A 153 2.40 17.44 14.56
N THR A 154 3.50 17.89 15.14
CA THR A 154 4.52 18.68 14.45
C THR A 154 5.91 18.07 14.52
N ARG A 155 6.08 16.98 15.30
CA ARG A 155 7.38 16.33 15.50
C ARG A 155 7.72 15.45 14.30
N LYS A 156 8.88 15.75 13.68
CA LYS A 156 9.45 14.95 12.59
C LYS A 156 9.64 13.50 13.03
N GLY A 157 9.29 12.55 12.15
CA GLY A 157 9.46 11.12 12.42
C GLY A 157 8.48 10.51 13.41
N GLN A 158 7.52 11.29 13.95
CA GLN A 158 6.53 10.79 14.89
C GLN A 158 5.20 10.47 14.22
N CYS A 159 4.72 11.36 13.36
CA CYS A 159 3.39 11.24 12.79
C CYS A 159 3.40 10.77 11.36
N LEU A 160 2.57 9.77 11.11
CA LEU A 160 2.54 9.04 9.85
C LEU A 160 1.14 9.06 9.26
N PHE A 161 1.08 9.27 7.95
CA PHE A 161 0.00 8.79 7.12
C PHE A 161 0.39 7.41 6.59
N VAL A 162 -0.40 6.40 6.88
CA VAL A 162 -0.07 5.00 6.65
C VAL A 162 -1.04 4.43 5.64
N TRP A 163 -0.52 3.80 4.60
CA TRP A 163 -1.29 2.98 3.68
C TRP A 163 -0.93 1.52 3.91
N THR A 164 -1.94 0.67 4.03
CA THR A 164 -1.79 -0.77 4.00
C THR A 164 -2.61 -1.35 2.86
N TRP A 165 -2.16 -2.48 2.32
CA TRP A 165 -2.88 -3.22 1.29
C TRP A 165 -2.74 -4.72 1.51
N THR A 166 -3.88 -5.40 1.61
CA THR A 166 -3.99 -6.85 1.53
C THR A 166 -4.37 -7.23 0.11
N ALA A 167 -3.47 -7.93 -0.60
CA ALA A 167 -3.68 -8.32 -1.99
C ALA A 167 -4.82 -9.34 -2.15
N HIS A 168 -5.44 -9.35 -3.34
CA HIS A 168 -6.49 -10.32 -3.67
C HIS A 168 -5.95 -11.68 -4.18
N ILE A 169 -4.91 -11.66 -5.01
CA ILE A 169 -4.43 -12.89 -5.66
C ILE A 169 -3.37 -13.63 -4.84
N LEU A 170 -2.64 -12.92 -3.96
CA LEU A 170 -1.51 -13.46 -3.22
C LEU A 170 -1.64 -13.15 -1.72
N ASP A 171 -1.06 -14.04 -0.90
CA ASP A 171 -0.89 -13.91 0.55
C ASP A 171 0.15 -12.82 0.90
N GLN A 172 -0.13 -11.59 0.50
CA GLN A 172 0.80 -10.46 0.58
C GLN A 172 0.15 -9.25 1.23
N PHE A 173 0.89 -8.65 2.16
CA PHE A 173 0.51 -7.44 2.86
C PHE A 173 1.56 -6.36 2.64
N TYR A 174 1.12 -5.21 2.16
CA TYR A 174 1.96 -4.05 1.86
C TYR A 174 1.72 -2.99 2.91
N MET A 175 2.76 -2.21 3.19
CA MET A 175 2.67 -1.07 4.08
C MET A 175 3.64 0.00 3.63
N ASN A 176 3.13 1.21 3.40
CA ASN A 176 3.95 2.40 3.25
C ASN A 176 3.55 3.44 4.28
N CYS A 177 4.53 4.22 4.72
CA CYS A 177 4.33 5.30 5.68
C CYS A 177 4.90 6.58 5.10
N ALA A 178 4.11 7.65 5.09
CA ALA A 178 4.55 8.99 4.80
C ALA A 178 4.66 9.78 6.11
N ASP A 179 5.79 10.43 6.32
CA ASP A 179 5.91 11.39 7.42
C ASP A 179 4.98 12.58 7.15
N ILE A 180 4.27 13.02 8.18
CA ILE A 180 3.35 14.16 8.09
C ILE A 180 3.53 15.12 9.27
N THR A 181 3.18 16.37 9.02
CA THR A 181 2.75 17.28 10.09
C THR A 181 1.26 17.46 9.98
N LEU A 182 0.57 17.57 11.11
CA LEU A 182 -0.87 17.67 11.15
C LEU A 182 -1.27 18.83 12.06
N ARG A 183 -1.85 19.88 11.49
CA ARG A 183 -2.56 20.90 12.26
C ARG A 183 -3.91 20.34 12.67
N GLY A 184 -4.02 19.93 13.93
CA GLY A 184 -5.19 19.27 14.48
C GLY A 184 -6.28 20.22 14.96
N SER A 185 -7.29 19.63 15.60
CA SER A 185 -8.36 20.35 16.29
C SER A 185 -7.92 20.79 17.69
N SER A 186 -8.43 21.93 18.15
CA SER A 186 -8.31 22.36 19.55
C SER A 186 -9.11 21.48 20.52
N LYS A 187 -10.08 20.72 20.02
CA LYS A 187 -10.88 19.73 20.76
C LYS A 187 -10.71 18.35 20.12
N PRO A 188 -9.54 17.69 20.30
CA PRO A 188 -9.26 16.42 19.67
C PRO A 188 -10.11 15.30 20.26
N ASN A 189 -10.65 14.44 19.39
CA ASN A 189 -11.33 13.22 19.78
C ASN A 189 -11.37 12.30 18.55
N LEU A 190 -10.30 11.52 18.43
CA LEU A 190 -10.08 10.53 17.38
C LEU A 190 -10.21 9.14 18.00
N LYS A 191 -11.21 8.37 17.55
CA LYS A 191 -11.39 6.98 17.99
C LYS A 191 -10.33 6.09 17.36
N ARG A 192 -9.69 5.25 18.17
CA ARG A 192 -8.72 4.26 17.68
C ARG A 192 -9.46 3.09 17.05
N VAL A 193 -9.21 2.88 15.76
CA VAL A 193 -9.58 1.67 15.04
C VAL A 193 -8.28 1.08 14.51
N PRO A 194 -7.87 -0.13 14.91
CA PRO A 194 -6.64 -0.73 14.42
C PRO A 194 -6.76 -1.16 12.96
N ILE A 195 -5.61 -1.23 12.29
CA ILE A 195 -5.51 -1.87 10.97
C ILE A 195 -5.86 -3.35 11.05
N GLN A 196 -6.49 -3.88 10.02
CA GLN A 196 -6.71 -5.30 9.83
C GLN A 196 -5.45 -5.93 9.23
N MET A 197 -4.72 -6.64 10.08
CA MET A 197 -3.60 -7.46 9.65
C MET A 197 -4.04 -8.92 9.58
N PHE A 198 -3.62 -9.62 8.53
CA PHE A 198 -3.86 -11.05 8.37
C PHE A 198 -2.57 -11.81 8.62
N ASP A 199 -2.62 -12.82 9.47
CA ASP A 199 -1.50 -13.74 9.63
C ASP A 199 -1.60 -14.84 8.58
N PHE A 200 -0.96 -14.61 7.43
CA PHE A 200 -0.89 -15.61 6.35
C PHE A 200 -0.06 -16.84 6.71
N ARG A 201 0.75 -16.79 7.78
CA ARG A 201 1.78 -17.81 8.10
C ARG A 201 1.56 -18.54 9.42
N SER A 202 0.55 -18.16 10.21
CA SER A 202 0.19 -18.77 11.49
C SER A 202 0.25 -20.30 11.42
N LYS A 203 1.10 -20.92 12.26
CA LYS A 203 1.10 -22.38 12.43
C LYS A 203 -0.25 -22.92 12.94
N LEU A 204 -1.03 -22.09 13.63
CA LEU A 204 -2.38 -22.41 14.10
C LEU A 204 -3.36 -22.53 12.92
N LEU A 205 -3.30 -21.61 11.96
CA LEU A 205 -4.12 -21.66 10.75
C LEU A 205 -3.66 -22.73 9.75
N LYS A 206 -2.38 -23.15 9.79
CA LYS A 206 -1.93 -24.35 9.04
C LYS A 206 -2.66 -25.63 9.47
N LYS A 207 -3.13 -25.71 10.71
CA LYS A 207 -3.90 -26.85 11.25
C LYS A 207 -5.42 -26.72 11.03
N GLN A 208 -5.90 -25.57 10.57
CA GLN A 208 -7.31 -25.30 10.28
C GLN A 208 -7.42 -24.57 8.93
N PRO A 209 -7.24 -25.28 7.79
CA PRO A 209 -7.23 -24.69 6.45
C PRO A 209 -8.48 -23.85 6.16
N GLN A 210 -9.64 -24.28 6.64
CA GLN A 210 -10.91 -23.55 6.56
C GLN A 210 -10.94 -22.19 7.27
N LEU A 211 -9.93 -21.82 8.06
CA LEU A 211 -9.80 -20.52 8.71
C LEU A 211 -8.67 -19.65 8.14
N ARG A 212 -7.91 -20.14 7.15
CA ARG A 212 -6.85 -19.38 6.52
C ARG A 212 -7.45 -18.24 5.71
N ILE A 213 -7.31 -17.01 6.21
CA ILE A 213 -7.55 -15.82 5.41
C ILE A 213 -6.33 -15.63 4.52
N THR A 214 -6.48 -15.93 3.25
CA THR A 214 -5.40 -15.89 2.24
C THR A 214 -5.43 -14.58 1.45
N ALA A 215 -6.61 -13.97 1.29
CA ALA A 215 -6.73 -12.74 0.54
C ALA A 215 -8.00 -11.93 0.85
N ALA A 216 -7.95 -10.63 0.54
CA ALA A 216 -9.13 -9.80 0.45
C ALA A 216 -9.89 -10.07 -0.86
N ASP A 217 -11.20 -9.85 -0.89
CA ASP A 217 -11.94 -9.82 -2.17
C ASP A 217 -11.36 -8.76 -3.12
N GLY A 218 -11.27 -9.09 -4.40
CA GLY A 218 -10.72 -8.25 -5.47
C GLY A 218 -11.65 -8.10 -6.66
N ASP A 219 -11.19 -7.40 -7.70
CA ASP A 219 -11.85 -7.34 -9.01
C ASP A 219 -11.30 -8.34 -10.03
N GLY A 220 -10.30 -9.15 -9.65
CA GLY A 220 -9.70 -10.18 -10.49
C GLY A 220 -8.75 -9.66 -11.59
N GLY A 221 -8.61 -8.34 -11.75
CA GLY A 221 -7.72 -7.72 -12.72
C GLY A 221 -6.25 -7.85 -12.33
N LYS A 222 -5.52 -8.82 -12.88
CA LYS A 222 -4.13 -9.14 -12.49
C LYS A 222 -3.19 -7.92 -12.56
N THR A 223 -3.02 -7.34 -13.75
CA THR A 223 -2.01 -6.30 -14.02
C THR A 223 -2.57 -5.00 -14.60
N LYS A 224 -3.81 -5.02 -15.09
CA LYS A 224 -4.49 -3.90 -15.75
C LYS A 224 -5.34 -3.10 -14.76
N ALA A 225 -5.69 -1.88 -15.14
CA ALA A 225 -6.51 -1.00 -14.34
C ALA A 225 -7.92 -1.58 -14.08
N GLY A 226 -8.34 -1.54 -12.83
CA GLY A 226 -9.70 -1.85 -12.39
C GLY A 226 -10.71 -0.76 -12.76
N PRO A 227 -11.92 -0.80 -12.20
CA PRO A 227 -12.95 0.23 -12.38
C PRO A 227 -12.71 1.48 -11.49
N GLY A 228 -11.74 1.43 -10.58
CA GLY A 228 -11.44 2.51 -9.63
C GLY A 228 -12.18 2.40 -8.30
N PRO A 229 -12.10 3.42 -7.43
CA PRO A 229 -12.76 3.42 -6.12
C PRO A 229 -14.28 3.36 -6.23
N ASN A 230 -14.93 2.58 -5.35
CA ASN A 230 -16.39 2.53 -5.28
C ASN A 230 -16.95 3.91 -4.83
N PRO A 231 -17.89 4.52 -5.57
CA PRO A 231 -18.45 5.83 -5.23
C PRO A 231 -19.07 5.92 -3.82
N ASN A 232 -19.69 4.83 -3.33
CA ASN A 232 -20.23 4.78 -1.98
C ASN A 232 -19.12 4.80 -0.92
N GLU A 233 -18.01 4.09 -1.15
CA GLU A 233 -16.86 4.12 -0.25
C GLU A 233 -16.21 5.50 -0.23
N ILE A 234 -16.09 6.18 -1.39
CA ILE A 234 -15.63 7.57 -1.47
C ILE A 234 -16.51 8.45 -0.57
N ARG A 235 -17.84 8.36 -0.72
CA ARG A 235 -18.79 9.16 0.08
C ARG A 235 -18.62 8.89 1.57
N MET A 236 -18.48 7.64 1.98
CA MET A 236 -18.29 7.27 3.39
C MET A 236 -16.96 7.79 3.93
N ASN A 237 -15.85 7.58 3.21
CA ASN A 237 -14.52 8.05 3.59
C ASN A 237 -14.47 9.58 3.72
N LEU A 238 -15.12 10.32 2.82
CA LEU A 238 -15.22 11.79 2.88
C LEU A 238 -16.14 12.30 3.99
N LYS A 239 -16.99 11.44 4.57
CA LYS A 239 -17.76 11.70 5.79
C LYS A 239 -17.05 11.17 7.05
N ASN A 240 -15.82 10.67 6.94
CA ASN A 240 -15.11 9.99 8.02
C ASN A 240 -15.89 8.81 8.64
N GLN A 241 -16.67 8.13 7.80
CA GLN A 241 -17.35 6.88 8.12
C GLN A 241 -16.56 5.75 7.46
N LEU A 242 -16.11 4.78 8.23
CA LEU A 242 -15.37 3.65 7.66
C LEU A 242 -16.35 2.75 6.89
N PRO A 243 -16.08 2.45 5.61
CA PRO A 243 -16.73 1.34 4.93
C PRO A 243 -16.63 0.04 5.75
N PRO A 244 -17.64 -0.85 5.65
CA PRO A 244 -17.60 -2.13 6.33
C PRO A 244 -16.38 -2.94 5.88
N LEU A 245 -15.92 -3.84 6.76
CA LEU A 245 -14.87 -4.77 6.35
C LEU A 245 -15.39 -5.67 5.23
N PRO A 246 -14.58 -5.94 4.20
CA PRO A 246 -14.95 -6.90 3.18
C PRO A 246 -15.03 -8.30 3.78
N LYS A 247 -15.74 -9.20 3.11
CA LYS A 247 -15.60 -10.62 3.40
C LYS A 247 -14.18 -11.04 3.00
N PHE A 248 -13.50 -11.73 3.90
CA PHE A 248 -12.21 -12.32 3.62
C PHE A 248 -12.44 -13.76 3.17
N LYS A 249 -11.83 -14.14 2.04
CA LYS A 249 -11.95 -15.52 1.55
C LYS A 249 -11.13 -16.43 2.45
N LYS A 250 -11.76 -17.53 2.86
CA LYS A 250 -11.10 -18.68 3.46
C LYS A 250 -10.72 -19.61 2.30
N HIS A 251 -9.43 -19.89 2.13
CA HIS A 251 -8.95 -20.91 1.19
C HIS A 251 -8.30 -22.05 1.97
#